data_AF-A0A9D6LES4-F1
#
_entry.id   AF-A0A9D6LES4-F1
#
_cell.length_a   1.000
_cell.length_b   1.000
_cell.length_c   1.000
_cell.angle_alpha   90.00
_cell.angle_beta   90.00
_cell.angle_gamma   90.00
#
_symmetry.space_group_name_H-M   'P 1'
#
loop_
_entity.id
_entity.type
_entity.pdbx_description
1 polymer ?
#
loop_
_entity_poly.entity_id
_entity_poly.type
_entity_poly.pdbx_seq_one_letter_code
_entity_poly.pdbx_strand_id
1 'polypeptide(L)'
;PAQGLFIGPEGKDRLDLKAAKILGQQLPLAGRLATPPAESLAFVKGALFLPLGSSGLTPAGASPSHLRGWWIRHGEKPKPSRGGYRVLEKRFWLAGRSPAPALDEQALARECDAHFARDQRSLMVAELDESGGERSRGFIAAKSWPVLPGPVSA
;
A
#
# COMPACT_ATOMS: atom_id res chain seq x y z
N PRO A 1 16.56 5.19 -8.44
CA PRO A 1 16.87 5.20 -6.99
C PRO A 1 15.63 5.05 -6.09
N ALA A 2 14.61 5.92 -6.17
CA ALA A 2 13.46 5.90 -5.25
C ALA A 2 12.46 4.75 -5.48
N GLN A 3 12.37 4.21 -6.70
CA GLN A 3 11.34 3.22 -7.05
C GLN A 3 11.51 1.86 -6.35
N GLY A 4 12.74 1.49 -5.98
CA GLY A 4 13.04 0.27 -5.21
C GLY A 4 12.61 0.33 -3.74
N LEU A 5 12.14 1.50 -3.27
CA LEU A 5 11.58 1.70 -1.93
C LEU A 5 10.09 1.38 -1.85
N PHE A 6 9.42 1.18 -3.00
CA PHE A 6 7.98 0.91 -3.06
C PHE A 6 7.74 -0.59 -3.18
N ILE A 7 7.64 -1.23 -2.02
CA ILE A 7 7.29 -2.64 -1.88
C ILE A 7 5.83 -2.75 -1.45
N GLY A 8 5.09 -3.67 -2.05
CA GLY A 8 3.68 -3.92 -1.73
C GLY A 8 3.48 -4.60 -0.37
N PRO A 9 2.24 -4.65 0.15
CA PRO A 9 1.94 -5.23 1.45
C PRO A 9 2.44 -6.67 1.62
N GLU A 10 2.40 -7.48 0.57
CA GLU A 10 2.86 -8.88 0.61
C GLU A 10 4.39 -9.03 0.58
N GLY A 11 5.15 -7.93 0.47
CA GLY A 11 6.63 -7.95 0.47
C GLY A 11 7.26 -8.44 -0.84
N LYS A 12 6.46 -8.94 -1.79
CA LYS A 12 6.92 -9.53 -3.06
C LYS A 12 6.78 -8.59 -4.25
N ASP A 13 5.80 -7.71 -4.21
CA ASP A 13 5.54 -6.76 -5.29
C ASP A 13 6.46 -5.56 -5.17
N ARG A 14 7.18 -5.23 -6.23
CA ARG A 14 7.99 -4.00 -6.31
C ARG A 14 7.53 -3.13 -7.46
N LEU A 15 7.35 -1.84 -7.19
CA LEU A 15 6.87 -0.89 -8.19
C LEU A 15 7.85 -0.75 -9.36
N ASP A 16 9.15 -0.73 -9.09
CA ASP A 16 10.19 -0.61 -10.12
C ASP A 16 10.17 -1.79 -11.10
N LEU A 17 10.10 -3.02 -10.61
CA LEU A 17 10.00 -4.22 -11.45
C LEU A 17 8.70 -4.25 -12.25
N LYS A 18 7.58 -3.85 -11.63
CA LYS A 18 6.29 -3.76 -12.30
C LYS A 18 6.31 -2.71 -13.41
N ALA A 19 6.84 -1.52 -13.14
CA ALA A 19 6.97 -0.45 -14.11
C ALA A 19 7.91 -0.84 -15.26
N ALA A 20 9.07 -1.41 -14.97
CA ALA A 20 10.00 -1.89 -15.98
C ALA A 20 9.36 -2.94 -16.92
N LYS A 21 8.59 -3.89 -16.36
CA LYS A 21 7.87 -4.89 -17.15
C LYS A 21 6.78 -4.26 -18.03
N ILE A 22 5.98 -3.34 -17.48
CA ILE A 22 4.92 -2.66 -18.22
C ILE A 22 5.51 -1.87 -19.39
N LEU A 23 6.49 -1.01 -19.11
CA LEU A 23 7.07 -0.09 -20.08
C LEU A 23 7.93 -0.81 -21.12
N GLY A 24 8.74 -1.78 -20.69
CA GLY A 24 9.69 -2.46 -21.56
C GLY A 24 9.11 -3.63 -22.37
N GLN A 25 8.00 -4.23 -21.92
CA GLN A 25 7.46 -5.44 -22.55
C GLN A 25 5.99 -5.30 -22.92
N GLN A 26 5.14 -4.93 -21.96
CA GLN A 26 3.68 -5.01 -22.15
C GLN A 26 3.16 -3.90 -23.07
N LEU A 27 3.66 -2.67 -22.94
CA LEU A 27 3.25 -1.56 -23.79
C LEU A 27 3.65 -1.73 -25.27
N PRO A 28 4.92 -2.07 -25.60
CA PRO A 28 5.29 -2.34 -26.99
C PRO A 28 4.49 -3.48 -27.60
N LEU A 29 4.19 -4.53 -26.81
CA LEU A 29 3.37 -5.65 -27.28
C LEU A 29 1.94 -5.22 -27.56
N ALA A 30 1.32 -4.46 -26.66
CA ALA A 30 -0.04 -3.95 -26.83
C ALA A 30 -0.19 -3.13 -28.13
N GLY A 31 0.77 -2.25 -28.42
CA GLY A 31 0.75 -1.41 -29.62
C GLY A 31 0.87 -2.21 -30.92
N ARG A 32 1.65 -3.30 -30.91
CA ARG A 32 1.82 -4.21 -32.06
C ARG A 32 0.60 -5.11 -32.28
N LEU A 33 -0.09 -5.48 -31.21
CA LEU A 33 -1.28 -6.34 -31.28
C LEU A 33 -2.56 -5.55 -31.66
N ALA A 34 -2.55 -4.23 -31.50
CA ALA A 34 -3.63 -3.37 -32.01
C ALA A 34 -3.70 -3.47 -33.55
N THR A 35 -4.92 -3.49 -34.10
CA THR A 35 -5.15 -3.48 -35.55
C THR A 35 -6.07 -2.32 -35.92
N PRO A 36 -5.57 -1.28 -36.63
CA PRO A 36 -4.16 -1.08 -36.98
C PRO A 36 -3.26 -0.84 -35.74
N PRO A 37 -1.93 -0.98 -35.86
CA PRO A 37 -1.01 -0.64 -34.78
C PRO A 37 -1.26 0.77 -34.26
N ALA A 38 -1.25 0.92 -32.94
CA ALA A 38 -1.62 2.17 -32.28
C ALA A 38 -0.67 2.50 -31.12
N GLU A 39 -0.63 3.78 -30.77
CA GLU A 39 0.00 4.21 -29.53
C GLU A 39 -0.68 3.53 -28.35
N SER A 40 0.12 3.04 -27.41
CA SER A 40 -0.36 2.34 -26.22
C SER A 40 0.11 3.07 -24.97
N LEU A 41 -0.85 3.38 -24.09
CA LEU A 41 -0.61 4.03 -22.81
C LEU A 41 -0.94 3.07 -21.67
N ALA A 42 -0.14 3.10 -20.60
CA ALA A 42 -0.37 2.29 -19.41
C ALA A 42 -0.95 3.15 -18.29
N PHE A 43 -2.04 2.65 -17.69
CA PHE A 43 -2.58 3.22 -16.47
C PHE A 43 -2.60 2.17 -15.37
N VAL A 44 -1.87 2.44 -14.28
CA VAL A 44 -1.82 1.55 -13.11
C VAL A 44 -2.55 2.21 -11.96
N LYS A 45 -3.69 1.64 -11.56
CA LYS A 45 -4.42 2.04 -10.36
C LYS A 45 -3.74 1.45 -9.11
N GLY A 46 -3.69 2.22 -8.04
CA GLY A 46 -3.17 1.79 -6.76
C GLY A 46 -2.93 2.96 -5.80
N ALA A 47 -2.39 2.64 -4.63
CA ALA A 47 -1.91 3.60 -3.65
C ALA A 47 -0.43 3.35 -3.38
N LEU A 48 0.30 4.42 -3.08
CA LEU A 48 1.69 4.35 -2.61
C LEU A 48 1.70 4.43 -1.09
N PHE A 49 2.27 3.43 -0.45
CA PHE A 49 2.38 3.36 1.00
C PHE A 49 3.78 3.77 1.44
N LEU A 50 3.84 4.69 2.40
CA LEU A 50 5.09 5.23 2.95
C LEU A 50 5.20 4.86 4.44
N PRO A 51 6.41 4.76 5.01
CA PRO A 51 6.54 4.61 6.46
C PRO A 51 5.76 5.71 7.18
N LEU A 52 5.03 5.36 8.23
CA LEU A 52 4.24 6.33 8.99
C LEU A 52 5.13 7.49 9.47
N GLY A 53 4.71 8.72 9.19
CA GLY A 53 5.46 9.94 9.55
C GLY A 53 6.53 10.37 8.52
N SER A 54 6.75 9.58 7.46
CA SER A 54 7.65 9.97 6.38
C SER A 54 6.96 10.94 5.39
N SER A 55 7.61 12.07 5.10
CA SER A 55 7.33 12.91 3.93
C SER A 55 8.03 12.29 2.71
N GLY A 56 7.50 11.17 2.24
CA GLY A 56 8.17 10.32 1.27
C GLY A 56 8.33 10.92 -0.13
N LEU A 57 9.32 10.35 -0.83
CA LEU A 57 9.59 10.56 -2.26
C LEU A 57 8.37 10.14 -3.11
N THR A 58 8.16 10.82 -4.23
CA THR A 58 7.20 10.38 -5.26
C THR A 58 7.98 9.64 -6.35
N PRO A 59 7.65 8.39 -6.70
CA PRO A 59 8.35 7.69 -7.77
C PRO A 59 8.06 8.36 -9.11
N ALA A 60 9.07 8.40 -9.98
CA ALA A 60 8.91 8.97 -11.32
C ALA A 60 7.75 8.29 -12.08
N GLY A 61 6.90 9.10 -12.72
CA GLY A 61 5.72 8.64 -13.45
C GLY A 61 4.45 8.45 -12.60
N ALA A 62 4.51 8.60 -11.27
CA ALA A 62 3.30 8.64 -10.46
C ALA A 62 2.58 9.99 -10.59
N SER A 63 1.24 9.96 -10.61
CA SER A 63 0.42 11.18 -10.58
C SER A 63 0.76 12.03 -9.35
N PRO A 64 0.90 13.37 -9.44
CA PRO A 64 1.07 14.22 -8.27
C PRO A 64 -0.04 14.05 -7.22
N SER A 65 -1.24 13.68 -7.66
CA SER A 65 -2.42 13.41 -6.84
C SER A 65 -2.65 11.92 -6.57
N HIS A 66 -1.62 11.07 -6.71
CA HIS A 66 -1.74 9.64 -6.44
C HIS A 66 -2.25 9.38 -5.01
N LEU A 67 -3.00 8.29 -4.84
CA LEU A 67 -3.42 7.87 -3.51
C LEU A 67 -2.20 7.53 -2.64
N ARG A 68 -2.26 7.95 -1.39
CA ARG A 68 -1.20 7.74 -0.39
C ARG A 68 -1.77 6.97 0.79
N GLY A 69 -0.95 6.07 1.30
CA GLY A 69 -1.21 5.40 2.57
C GLY A 69 0.05 5.34 3.41
N TRP A 70 -0.07 4.76 4.59
CA TRP A 70 1.04 4.55 5.50
C TRP A 70 1.33 3.06 5.70
N TRP A 71 2.52 2.73 6.18
CA TRP A 71 2.80 1.41 6.72
C TRP A 71 3.61 1.50 7.99
N ILE A 72 3.44 0.49 8.84
CA ILE A 72 4.19 0.27 10.07
C ILE A 72 4.50 -1.22 10.21
N ARG A 73 5.49 -1.58 11.04
CA ARG A 73 5.75 -2.97 11.45
C ARG A 73 4.86 -3.37 12.62
N HIS A 74 4.58 -4.67 12.74
CA HIS A 74 3.94 -5.24 13.92
C HIS A 74 4.74 -4.92 15.19
N GLY A 75 4.06 -4.34 16.18
CA GLY A 75 4.63 -3.82 17.41
C GLY A 75 4.81 -2.30 17.42
N GLU A 76 4.75 -1.64 16.26
CA GLU A 76 4.67 -0.19 16.16
C GLU A 76 3.21 0.28 16.33
N LYS A 77 3.04 1.54 16.73
CA LYS A 77 1.73 2.13 16.96
C LYS A 77 1.31 2.99 15.76
N PRO A 78 0.07 2.83 15.25
CA PRO A 78 -0.47 3.79 14.30
C PRO A 78 -0.74 5.13 15.02
N LYS A 79 -1.14 6.15 14.26
CA LYS A 79 -1.56 7.43 14.86
C LYS A 79 -2.78 7.22 15.78
N PRO A 80 -3.03 8.04 16.79
CA PRO A 80 -4.31 8.01 17.49
C PRO A 80 -5.45 8.32 16.52
N SER A 81 -6.55 7.56 16.58
CA SER A 81 -7.68 7.74 15.68
C SER A 81 -8.99 7.84 16.44
N ARG A 82 -9.67 8.99 16.32
CA ARG A 82 -10.94 9.24 17.02
C ARG A 82 -12.09 8.33 16.58
N GLY A 83 -12.09 7.90 15.32
CA GLY A 83 -13.05 6.92 14.80
C GLY A 83 -12.60 5.47 14.93
N GLY A 84 -11.39 5.24 15.46
CA GLY A 84 -10.74 3.95 15.47
C GLY A 84 -10.25 3.51 14.09
N TYR A 85 -10.24 2.20 13.91
CA TYR A 85 -9.60 1.48 12.82
C TYR A 85 -10.46 0.34 12.31
N ARG A 86 -10.26 -0.08 11.06
CA ARG A 86 -10.96 -1.25 10.50
C ARG A 86 -10.00 -2.11 9.72
N VAL A 87 -9.86 -3.38 10.10
CA VAL A 87 -9.09 -4.35 9.33
C VAL A 87 -9.86 -4.69 8.05
N LEU A 88 -9.18 -4.65 6.91
CA LEU A 88 -9.77 -4.82 5.59
C LEU A 88 -9.42 -6.17 4.99
N GLU A 89 -10.45 -6.94 4.64
CA GLU A 89 -10.28 -8.11 3.77
C GLU A 89 -9.72 -7.69 2.40
N LYS A 90 -9.03 -8.62 1.73
CA LYS A 90 -8.33 -8.37 0.46
C LYS A 90 -9.20 -7.73 -0.62
N ARG A 91 -10.47 -8.11 -0.74
CA ARG A 91 -11.42 -7.53 -1.71
C ARG A 91 -11.69 -6.04 -1.48
N PHE A 92 -11.47 -5.53 -0.26
CA PHE A 92 -11.69 -4.14 0.10
C PHE A 92 -10.42 -3.28 0.02
N TRP A 93 -9.25 -3.85 -0.32
CA TRP A 93 -7.98 -3.12 -0.36
C TRP A 93 -7.93 -1.96 -1.35
N LEU A 94 -8.75 -1.99 -2.40
CA LEU A 94 -8.92 -0.89 -3.36
C LEU A 94 -10.36 -0.35 -3.39
N ALA A 95 -11.24 -0.84 -2.52
CA ALA A 95 -12.62 -0.38 -2.41
C ALA A 95 -12.78 0.64 -1.27
N GLY A 96 -13.84 1.44 -1.31
CA GLY A 96 -14.04 2.56 -0.36
C GLY A 96 -14.69 2.19 0.97
N ARG A 97 -15.56 1.16 1.04
CA ARG A 97 -16.25 0.77 2.28
C ARG A 97 -16.16 -0.73 2.51
N SER A 98 -15.75 -1.11 3.71
CA SER A 98 -15.79 -2.49 4.23
C SER A 98 -16.86 -2.56 5.33
N PRO A 99 -17.62 -3.68 5.43
CA PRO A 99 -18.60 -3.88 6.49
C PRO A 99 -17.97 -4.30 7.82
N ALA A 100 -16.66 -4.49 7.89
CA ALA A 100 -15.98 -4.92 9.11
C ALA A 100 -16.21 -3.92 10.27
N PRO A 101 -16.20 -4.38 11.53
CA PRO A 101 -16.38 -3.50 12.68
C PRO A 101 -15.23 -2.51 12.81
N ALA A 102 -15.52 -1.36 13.41
CA ALA A 102 -14.48 -0.45 13.88
C ALA A 102 -13.87 -1.01 15.18
N LEU A 103 -12.57 -0.82 15.33
CA LEU A 103 -11.74 -1.24 16.44
C LEU A 103 -11.07 0.00 17.02
N ASP A 104 -11.05 0.13 18.35
CA ASP A 104 -10.13 1.07 19.00
C ASP A 104 -8.66 0.61 18.85
N GLU A 105 -7.71 1.43 19.30
CA GLU A 105 -6.28 1.08 19.18
C GLU A 105 -5.92 -0.21 19.91
N GLN A 106 -6.58 -0.50 21.05
CA GLN A 106 -6.26 -1.67 21.86
C GLN A 106 -6.79 -2.96 21.21
N ALA A 107 -8.00 -2.90 20.65
CA ALA A 107 -8.61 -3.98 19.89
C ALA A 107 -7.84 -4.26 18.60
N LEU A 108 -7.40 -3.21 17.88
CA LEU A 108 -6.53 -3.38 16.72
C LEU A 108 -5.21 -4.07 17.09
N ALA A 109 -4.59 -3.67 18.20
CA ALA A 109 -3.35 -4.30 18.66
C ALA A 109 -3.54 -5.80 18.98
N ARG A 110 -4.62 -6.15 19.69
CA ARG A 110 -4.96 -7.57 19.96
C ARG A 110 -5.20 -8.36 18.68
N GLU A 111 -5.90 -7.77 17.71
CA GLU A 111 -6.14 -8.39 16.40
C GLU A 111 -4.82 -8.63 15.65
N CYS A 112 -3.90 -7.65 15.68
CA CYS A 112 -2.58 -7.81 15.08
C CYS A 112 -1.78 -8.92 15.76
N ASP A 113 -1.76 -8.98 17.10
CA ASP A 113 -1.05 -10.01 17.84
C ASP A 113 -1.60 -11.42 17.52
N ALA A 114 -2.93 -11.56 17.49
CA ALA A 114 -3.58 -12.82 17.13
C ALA A 114 -3.29 -13.25 15.68
N HIS A 115 -3.33 -12.31 14.73
CA HIS A 115 -3.03 -12.56 13.32
C HIS A 115 -1.56 -12.96 13.12
N PHE A 116 -0.62 -12.14 13.61
CA PHE A 116 0.81 -12.37 13.41
C PHE A 116 1.38 -13.57 14.16
N ALA A 117 0.65 -14.09 15.16
CA ALA A 117 0.97 -15.39 15.77
C ALA A 117 0.76 -16.59 14.83
N ARG A 118 -0.04 -16.43 13.76
CA ARG A 118 -0.48 -17.53 12.87
C ARG A 118 -0.12 -17.31 11.41
N ASP A 119 -0.03 -16.05 10.98
CA ASP A 119 0.16 -15.65 9.59
C ASP A 119 1.10 -14.44 9.51
N GLN A 120 2.01 -14.44 8.53
CA GLN A 120 2.98 -13.36 8.32
C GLN A 120 2.57 -12.39 7.20
N ARG A 121 1.38 -12.57 6.60
CA ARG A 121 0.84 -11.62 5.61
C ARG A 121 0.47 -10.30 6.28
N SER A 122 0.66 -9.19 5.57
CA SER A 122 0.33 -7.86 6.08
C SER A 122 -1.18 -7.67 6.22
N LEU A 123 -1.59 -6.93 7.26
CA LEU A 123 -2.96 -6.51 7.47
C LEU A 123 -3.18 -5.11 6.89
N MET A 124 -4.16 -4.97 5.99
CA MET A 124 -4.60 -3.66 5.53
C MET A 124 -5.60 -3.08 6.54
N VAL A 125 -5.44 -1.81 6.88
CA VAL A 125 -6.23 -1.13 7.91
C VAL A 125 -6.70 0.22 7.38
N ALA A 126 -7.99 0.49 7.49
CA ALA A 126 -8.55 1.82 7.32
C ALA A 126 -8.53 2.58 8.64
N GLU A 127 -8.11 3.84 8.62
CA GLU A 127 -8.21 4.79 9.72
C GLU A 127 -9.51 5.58 9.57
N LEU A 128 -10.33 5.61 10.62
CA LEU A 128 -11.67 6.19 10.57
C LEU A 128 -11.74 7.56 11.26
N ASP A 129 -12.60 8.45 10.76
CA ASP A 129 -13.02 9.67 11.45
C ASP A 129 -14.19 9.41 12.41
N GLU A 130 -14.56 10.42 13.19
CA GLU A 130 -15.66 10.35 14.17
C GLU A 130 -17.02 9.99 13.56
N SER A 131 -17.21 10.24 12.25
CA SER A 131 -18.43 9.85 11.52
C SER A 131 -18.40 8.40 11.03
N GLY A 132 -17.29 7.68 11.26
CA GLY A 132 -17.04 6.34 10.75
C GLY A 132 -16.60 6.31 9.27
N GLY A 133 -16.33 7.49 8.69
CA GLY A 133 -15.77 7.64 7.35
C GLY A 133 -14.29 7.26 7.32
N GLU A 134 -13.82 6.72 6.19
CA GLU A 134 -12.40 6.44 6.01
C GLU A 134 -11.64 7.75 5.74
N ARG A 135 -10.69 8.08 6.61
CA ARG A 135 -9.80 9.25 6.49
C ARG A 135 -8.49 8.89 5.80
N SER A 136 -7.94 7.72 6.13
CA SER A 136 -6.70 7.23 5.53
C SER A 136 -6.67 5.70 5.54
N ARG A 137 -5.65 5.15 4.87
CA ARG A 137 -5.41 3.72 4.83
C ARG A 137 -3.94 3.44 5.02
N GLY A 138 -3.65 2.33 5.68
CA GLY A 138 -2.31 1.79 5.74
C GLY A 138 -2.29 0.29 5.81
N PHE A 139 -1.09 -0.27 5.91
CA PHE A 139 -0.94 -1.67 6.27
C PHE A 139 0.05 -1.84 7.41
N ILE A 140 -0.20 -2.87 8.21
CA ILE A 140 0.70 -3.33 9.26
C ILE A 140 1.42 -4.55 8.70
N ALA A 141 2.73 -4.45 8.59
CA ALA A 141 3.59 -5.49 8.07
C ALA A 141 4.12 -6.39 9.19
N ALA A 142 4.27 -7.68 8.89
CA ALA A 142 5.03 -8.57 9.77
C ALA A 142 6.47 -8.08 9.94
N LYS A 143 7.12 -8.48 11.03
CA LYS A 143 8.55 -8.16 11.28
C LYS A 143 9.47 -8.68 10.16
N SER A 144 9.07 -9.77 9.52
CA SER A 144 9.75 -10.42 8.39
C SER A 144 9.58 -9.68 7.05
N TRP A 145 8.73 -8.66 6.97
CA TRP A 145 8.59 -7.85 5.77
C TRP A 145 9.94 -7.19 5.40
N PRO A 146 10.27 -7.03 4.11
CA PRO A 146 11.60 -6.61 3.69
C PRO A 146 12.09 -5.32 4.37
N VAL A 147 13.38 -5.26 4.70
CA VAL A 147 14.02 -4.01 5.08
C VAL A 147 14.22 -3.19 3.81
N LEU A 148 13.64 -1.99 3.77
CA LEU A 148 13.89 -1.09 2.66
C LEU A 148 15.33 -0.60 2.73
N PRO A 149 16.04 -0.51 1.59
CA PRO A 149 17.33 0.18 1.58
C PRO A 149 17.10 1.59 2.10
N GLY A 150 17.91 2.03 3.07
CA GLY A 150 17.84 3.40 3.58
C GLY A 150 18.01 4.42 2.43
N PRO A 151 17.62 5.69 2.63
CA PRO A 151 17.97 6.72 1.67
C PRO A 151 19.50 6.67 1.50
N VAL A 152 19.96 6.42 0.27
CA VAL A 152 21.37 6.56 -0.06
C VAL A 152 21.67 8.03 0.16
N SER A 153 22.50 8.36 1.15
CA SER A 153 23.02 9.71 1.33
C SER A 153 23.62 10.15 0.00
N ALA A 154 23.10 11.25 -0.54
CA ALA A 154 23.68 11.90 -1.71
C ALA A 154 25.06 12.45 -1.38
#